data_AF-A0A061HID4-F1
#
_entry.id   AF-A0A061HID4-F1
#
_cell.length_a   1.000
_cell.length_b   1.000
_cell.length_c   1.000
_cell.angle_alpha   90.00
_cell.angle_beta   90.00
_cell.angle_gamma   90.00
#
_symmetry.space_group_name_H-M   'P 1'
#
loop_
_entity.id
_entity.type
_entity.pdbx_description
1 polymer ?
#
loop_
_entity_poly.entity_id
_entity_poly.type
_entity_poly.pdbx_seq_one_letter_code
_entity_poly.pdbx_strand_id
1 'polypeptide(L)'
;MTLDYYSDVLRSLQDEQESNEPSFIKLGEPVSTTSETAGERRSDISSDIFNNLTLASLEADLEHYKELFSKLRFSYVEQVTKEKFIRAIVGDPPLVVEHTENIQLEESVSKAKSELNLKKAKVAELIKEIEKKIKELCGKYDQIQTQTTHLHELPQKIESLQARINSLRESQPIDSNPFLAMPLEQTLYLLETKEKERVDLDRQLEQLQAVTARKNKELERVHNELRTLEVKKLHSINAASEARKRKEESTSDIRDDLEEKGRWLRAVETGLKGILGIES
;
A
#
# COMPACT_ATOMS: atom_id res chain seq x y z
N MET A 1 -33.35 -3.56 -9.25
CA MET A 1 -33.37 -3.51 -10.73
C MET A 1 -31.97 -3.63 -11.36
N THR A 2 -30.95 -2.90 -10.91
CA THR A 2 -29.60 -3.00 -11.51
C THR A 2 -28.80 -4.23 -11.08
N LEU A 3 -28.97 -4.70 -9.84
CA LEU A 3 -28.30 -5.91 -9.32
C LEU A 3 -28.86 -7.21 -9.92
N ASP A 4 -30.18 -7.35 -10.03
CA ASP A 4 -30.81 -8.52 -10.66
C ASP A 4 -30.39 -8.66 -12.14
N TYR A 5 -30.45 -7.55 -12.89
CA TYR A 5 -30.01 -7.53 -14.29
C TYR A 5 -28.55 -7.96 -14.46
N TYR A 6 -27.67 -7.56 -13.53
CA TYR A 6 -26.26 -7.94 -13.57
C TYR A 6 -26.04 -9.43 -13.27
N SER A 7 -26.79 -9.97 -12.30
CA SER A 7 -26.76 -11.40 -11.99
C SER A 7 -27.30 -12.26 -13.13
N ASP A 8 -28.30 -11.78 -13.87
CA ASP A 8 -28.84 -12.45 -15.05
C ASP A 8 -27.83 -12.43 -16.21
N VAL A 9 -27.12 -11.31 -16.41
CA VAL A 9 -26.05 -11.22 -17.42
C VAL A 9 -24.89 -12.17 -17.08
N LEU A 10 -24.45 -12.22 -15.81
CA LEU A 10 -23.40 -13.16 -15.39
C LEU A 10 -23.80 -14.62 -15.59
N ARG A 11 -25.04 -14.98 -15.25
CA ARG A 11 -25.57 -16.33 -15.51
C ARG A 11 -25.59 -16.64 -17.00
N SER A 12 -26.07 -15.72 -17.83
CA SER A 12 -26.07 -15.93 -19.29
C SER A 12 -24.68 -16.09 -19.88
N LEU A 13 -23.69 -15.34 -19.37
CA LEU A 13 -22.29 -15.46 -19.78
C LEU A 13 -21.67 -16.79 -19.33
N GLN A 14 -21.99 -17.23 -18.11
CA GLN A 14 -21.52 -18.51 -17.59
C GLN A 14 -22.13 -19.69 -18.36
N ASP A 15 -23.43 -19.65 -18.65
CA ASP A 15 -24.12 -20.66 -19.46
C ASP A 15 -23.55 -20.71 -20.90
N GLU A 16 -23.23 -19.55 -21.50
CA GLU A 16 -22.56 -19.45 -22.80
C GLU A 16 -21.12 -19.98 -22.75
N GLN A 17 -20.38 -19.78 -21.66
CA GLN A 17 -19.02 -20.32 -21.49
C GLN A 17 -19.01 -21.83 -21.28
N GLU A 18 -19.93 -22.36 -20.47
CA GLU A 18 -20.05 -23.80 -20.22
C GLU A 18 -20.55 -24.55 -21.46
N SER A 19 -21.44 -23.94 -22.25
CA SER A 19 -21.93 -24.53 -23.51
C SER A 19 -20.93 -24.42 -24.66
N ASN A 20 -20.13 -23.35 -24.73
CA ASN A 20 -19.12 -23.13 -25.76
C ASN A 20 -17.68 -23.26 -25.24
N GLU A 21 -17.40 -24.23 -24.37
CA GLU A 21 -16.00 -24.60 -24.09
C GLU A 21 -15.30 -24.94 -25.42
N PRO A 22 -14.30 -24.15 -25.87
CA PRO A 22 -13.68 -24.38 -27.15
C PRO A 22 -12.99 -25.74 -27.11
N SER A 23 -13.30 -26.61 -28.07
CA SER A 23 -12.74 -27.96 -28.20
C SER A 23 -11.20 -27.99 -28.23
N PHE A 24 -10.55 -26.86 -28.50
CA PHE A 24 -9.11 -26.69 -28.37
C PHE A 24 -8.59 -26.89 -26.93
N ILE A 25 -9.34 -26.46 -25.90
CA ILE A 25 -8.96 -26.67 -24.50
C ILE A 25 -9.03 -28.17 -24.15
N LYS A 26 -10.02 -28.88 -24.71
CA LYS A 26 -10.15 -30.36 -24.59
C LYS A 26 -9.05 -31.13 -25.32
N LEU A 27 -8.46 -30.54 -26.37
CA LEU A 27 -7.30 -31.11 -27.06
C LEU A 27 -5.97 -30.86 -26.32
N GLY A 28 -5.94 -29.88 -25.41
CA GLY A 28 -4.81 -29.58 -24.54
C GLY A 28 -4.81 -30.34 -23.22
N GLU A 29 -5.93 -30.98 -22.85
CA GLU A 29 -5.95 -31.95 -21.75
C GLU A 29 -5.10 -33.17 -22.14
N PRO A 30 -4.27 -33.70 -21.22
CA PRO A 30 -3.43 -34.85 -21.52
C PRO A 30 -4.31 -35.99 -22.01
N VAL A 31 -3.92 -36.61 -23.13
CA VAL A 31 -4.56 -37.79 -23.76
C VAL A 31 -4.40 -39.04 -22.86
N SER A 32 -4.80 -38.95 -21.59
CA SER A 32 -4.51 -39.95 -20.57
C SER A 32 -5.68 -40.85 -20.22
N THR A 33 -6.88 -40.67 -20.76
CA THR A 33 -8.05 -41.41 -20.25
C THR A 33 -9.04 -41.87 -21.31
N THR A 34 -8.61 -42.55 -22.38
CA THR A 34 -9.52 -43.41 -23.16
C THR A 34 -8.81 -44.59 -23.84
N SER A 35 -8.26 -45.54 -23.06
CA SER A 35 -8.11 -46.92 -23.57
C SER A 35 -7.89 -47.93 -22.44
N GLU A 36 -8.89 -48.07 -21.57
CA GLU A 36 -9.04 -49.30 -20.81
C GLU A 36 -10.14 -50.13 -21.50
N THR A 37 -9.75 -51.15 -22.27
CA THR A 37 -10.41 -52.47 -22.28
C THR A 37 -9.80 -53.44 -23.31
N ALA A 38 -9.64 -54.69 -22.84
CA ALA A 38 -9.56 -55.95 -23.57
C ALA A 38 -8.26 -56.26 -24.34
N GLY A 39 -7.46 -57.15 -23.75
CA GLY A 39 -6.15 -57.56 -24.23
C GLY A 39 -6.15 -58.60 -25.35
N GLU A 40 -5.01 -58.70 -26.01
CA GLU A 40 -4.47 -59.93 -26.57
C GLU A 40 -3.02 -59.68 -27.02
N ARG A 41 -2.10 -60.42 -26.39
CA ARG A 41 -0.73 -60.75 -26.81
C ARG A 41 -0.14 -59.90 -27.94
N ARG A 42 0.63 -58.87 -27.59
CA ARG A 42 1.61 -58.25 -28.50
C ARG A 42 2.97 -58.22 -27.81
N SER A 43 3.95 -58.80 -28.49
CA SER A 43 5.35 -58.92 -28.10
C SER A 43 5.93 -57.62 -27.56
N ASP A 44 6.59 -57.73 -26.40
CA ASP A 44 7.30 -56.69 -25.67
C ASP A 44 8.27 -55.90 -26.56
N ILE A 45 8.07 -54.57 -26.53
CA ILE A 45 8.98 -53.43 -26.81
C ILE A 45 8.14 -52.13 -26.70
N SER A 46 6.80 -52.21 -26.80
CA SER A 46 5.92 -51.03 -26.87
C SER A 46 5.00 -50.80 -25.65
N SER A 47 5.12 -51.61 -24.59
CA SER A 47 4.26 -51.58 -23.39
C SER A 47 4.70 -50.60 -22.31
N ASP A 48 5.99 -50.23 -22.26
CA ASP A 48 6.53 -49.35 -21.20
C ASP A 48 6.31 -47.84 -21.46
N ILE A 49 5.87 -47.46 -22.66
CA ILE A 49 5.74 -46.06 -23.09
C ILE A 49 4.56 -45.37 -22.39
N PHE A 50 3.46 -46.09 -22.16
CA PHE A 50 2.23 -45.51 -21.59
C PHE A 50 2.33 -45.16 -20.09
N ASN A 51 3.35 -45.64 -19.39
CA ASN A 51 3.49 -45.43 -17.94
C ASN A 51 4.33 -44.20 -17.57
N ASN A 52 4.99 -43.53 -18.54
CA ASN A 52 5.84 -42.35 -18.31
C ASN A 52 5.67 -41.27 -19.40
N LEU A 53 4.43 -40.94 -19.78
CA LEU A 53 4.16 -39.85 -20.74
C LEU A 53 4.37 -38.47 -20.10
N THR A 54 5.63 -38.03 -20.00
CA THR A 54 5.94 -36.60 -19.84
C THR A 54 6.06 -35.98 -21.22
N LEU A 55 5.67 -34.71 -21.40
CA LEU A 55 5.70 -34.00 -22.70
C LEU A 55 7.06 -34.13 -23.41
N ALA A 56 8.15 -34.09 -22.63
CA ALA A 56 9.52 -34.27 -23.12
C ALA A 56 9.84 -35.69 -23.61
N SER A 57 9.20 -36.72 -23.05
CA SER A 57 9.36 -38.12 -23.51
C SER A 57 8.64 -38.33 -24.85
N LEU A 58 7.47 -37.71 -25.03
CA LEU A 58 6.72 -37.80 -26.29
C LEU A 58 7.46 -37.16 -27.45
N GLU A 59 8.11 -36.01 -27.22
CA GLU A 59 8.93 -35.34 -28.23
C GLU A 59 10.11 -36.22 -28.67
N ALA A 60 10.82 -36.81 -27.71
CA ALA A 60 11.93 -37.73 -27.99
C ALA A 60 11.49 -38.99 -28.77
N ASP A 61 10.34 -39.58 -28.41
CA ASP A 61 9.80 -40.73 -29.13
C ASP A 61 9.38 -40.38 -30.56
N LEU A 62 8.75 -39.21 -30.77
CA LEU A 62 8.38 -38.74 -32.11
C LEU A 62 9.61 -38.50 -33.00
N GLU A 63 10.69 -37.96 -32.44
CA GLU A 63 11.97 -37.83 -33.15
C GLU A 63 12.56 -39.20 -33.50
N HIS A 64 12.56 -40.14 -32.55
CA HIS A 64 13.03 -41.51 -32.79
C HIS A 64 12.26 -42.20 -33.91
N TYR A 65 10.92 -42.15 -33.88
CA TYR A 65 10.10 -42.74 -34.94
C TYR A 65 10.30 -42.06 -36.28
N LYS A 66 10.46 -40.73 -36.31
CA LYS A 66 10.76 -39.99 -37.54
C LYS A 66 12.07 -40.48 -38.18
N GLU A 67 13.10 -40.71 -37.37
CA GLU A 67 14.36 -41.29 -37.84
C GLU A 67 14.19 -42.74 -38.32
N LEU A 68 13.49 -43.58 -37.56
CA LEU A 68 13.23 -44.98 -37.92
C LEU A 68 12.47 -45.07 -39.24
N PHE A 69 11.39 -44.29 -39.41
CA PHE A 69 10.61 -44.26 -40.64
C PHE A 69 11.41 -43.68 -41.80
N SER A 70 12.29 -42.69 -41.57
CA SER A 70 13.19 -42.18 -42.61
C SER A 70 14.16 -43.27 -43.09
N LYS A 71 14.77 -44.02 -42.16
CA LYS A 71 15.64 -45.16 -42.45
C LYS A 71 14.89 -46.29 -43.17
N LEU A 72 13.70 -46.63 -42.71
CA LEU A 72 12.84 -47.65 -43.32
C LEU A 72 12.41 -47.25 -44.73
N ARG A 73 12.02 -45.99 -44.94
CA ARG A 73 11.67 -45.45 -46.25
C ARG A 73 12.85 -45.52 -47.21
N PHE A 74 14.05 -45.13 -46.75
CA PHE A 74 15.26 -45.23 -47.56
C PHE A 74 15.57 -46.67 -47.95
N SER A 75 15.57 -47.59 -46.98
CA SER A 75 15.82 -49.02 -47.20
C SER A 75 14.79 -49.64 -48.14
N TYR A 76 13.51 -49.31 -47.99
CA TYR A 76 12.45 -49.80 -48.86
C TYR A 76 12.59 -49.30 -50.30
N VAL A 77 12.82 -47.99 -50.50
CA VAL A 77 13.02 -47.44 -51.85
C VAL A 77 14.25 -48.05 -52.50
N GLU A 78 15.33 -48.23 -51.76
CA GLU A 78 16.55 -48.87 -52.25
C GLU A 78 16.28 -50.34 -52.63
N GLN A 79 15.55 -51.09 -51.80
CA GLN A 79 15.24 -52.49 -52.08
C GLN A 79 14.34 -52.64 -53.31
N VAL A 80 13.27 -51.85 -53.39
CA VAL A 80 12.35 -51.87 -54.54
C VAL A 80 13.05 -51.45 -55.83
N THR A 81 13.96 -50.47 -55.78
CA THR A 81 14.73 -50.04 -56.96
C THR A 81 15.73 -51.11 -57.38
N LYS A 82 16.44 -51.76 -56.45
CA LYS A 82 17.30 -52.91 -56.73
C LYS A 82 16.52 -54.07 -57.34
N GLU A 83 15.37 -54.43 -56.78
CA GLU A 83 14.52 -55.50 -57.33
C GLU A 83 14.03 -55.15 -58.74
N LYS A 84 13.51 -53.93 -58.94
CA LYS A 84 13.03 -53.47 -60.24
C LYS A 84 14.13 -53.47 -61.29
N PHE A 85 15.36 -53.09 -60.91
CA PHE A 85 16.52 -53.13 -61.78
C PHE A 85 16.88 -54.57 -62.20
N ILE A 86 16.95 -55.49 -61.23
CA ILE A 86 17.22 -56.92 -61.52
C ILE A 86 16.11 -57.48 -62.42
N ARG A 87 14.84 -57.19 -62.12
CA ARG A 87 13.71 -57.64 -62.93
C ARG A 87 13.72 -57.05 -64.34
N ALA A 88 14.19 -55.81 -64.52
CA ALA A 88 14.31 -55.20 -65.84
C ALA A 88 15.41 -55.85 -66.70
N ILE A 89 16.49 -56.32 -66.08
CA ILE A 89 17.61 -57.00 -66.77
C ILE A 89 17.31 -58.48 -67.05
N VAL A 90 16.67 -59.17 -66.09
CA VAL A 90 16.45 -60.62 -66.12
C VAL A 90 15.07 -60.99 -66.72
N GLY A 91 14.16 -60.03 -66.83
CA GLY A 91 12.84 -60.23 -67.44
C GLY A 91 12.93 -60.53 -68.94
N ASP A 92 12.02 -61.37 -69.44
CA ASP A 92 11.93 -61.73 -70.85
C ASP A 92 10.58 -61.23 -71.41
N PRO A 93 10.55 -60.21 -72.29
CA PRO A 93 11.68 -59.48 -72.87
C PRO A 93 12.30 -58.42 -71.93
N PRO A 94 13.60 -58.10 -72.10
CA PRO A 94 14.28 -57.11 -71.27
C PRO A 94 13.67 -55.72 -71.47
N LEU A 95 13.43 -55.02 -70.36
CA LEU A 95 12.89 -53.66 -70.37
C LEU A 95 14.01 -52.67 -70.74
N VAL A 96 14.01 -52.24 -72.00
CA VAL A 96 14.87 -51.16 -72.49
C VAL A 96 14.13 -49.84 -72.28
N VAL A 97 14.64 -48.98 -71.40
CA VAL A 97 14.07 -47.64 -71.21
C VAL A 97 14.56 -46.75 -72.34
N GLU A 98 13.63 -46.32 -73.18
CA GLU A 98 13.93 -45.40 -74.29
C GLU A 98 14.22 -43.98 -73.77
N HIS A 99 15.09 -43.25 -74.48
CA HIS A 99 15.41 -41.87 -74.10
C HIS A 99 14.18 -40.96 -74.11
N THR A 100 13.23 -41.23 -75.00
CA THR A 100 11.95 -40.52 -75.10
C THR A 100 11.05 -40.74 -73.88
N GLU A 101 11.02 -41.96 -73.33
CA GLU A 101 10.27 -42.28 -72.11
C GLU A 101 10.87 -41.57 -70.89
N ASN A 102 12.20 -41.49 -70.81
CA ASN A 102 12.88 -40.73 -69.76
C ASN A 102 12.55 -39.23 -69.81
N ILE A 103 12.57 -38.62 -70.99
CA ILE A 103 12.19 -37.21 -71.15
C ILE A 103 10.73 -36.99 -70.72
N GLN A 104 9.81 -37.85 -71.13
CA GLN A 104 8.39 -37.76 -70.73
C GLN A 104 8.19 -37.93 -69.22
N LEU A 105 8.93 -38.86 -68.60
CA LEU A 105 8.92 -39.06 -67.15
C LEU A 105 9.48 -37.84 -66.41
N GLU A 106 10.59 -37.27 -66.87
CA GLU A 106 11.19 -36.06 -66.30
C GLU A 106 10.23 -34.86 -66.38
N GLU A 107 9.55 -34.67 -67.51
CA GLU A 107 8.52 -33.64 -67.65
C GLU A 107 7.34 -33.86 -66.69
N SER A 108 6.87 -35.10 -66.56
CA SER A 108 5.76 -35.43 -65.64
C SER A 108 6.15 -35.22 -64.17
N VAL A 109 7.37 -35.59 -63.79
CA VAL A 109 7.93 -35.39 -62.45
C VAL A 109 8.14 -33.91 -62.18
N SER A 110 8.58 -33.14 -63.18
CA SER A 110 8.72 -31.68 -63.06
C SER A 110 7.37 -30.99 -62.81
N LYS A 111 6.34 -31.37 -63.57
CA LYS A 111 4.95 -30.89 -63.36
C LYS A 111 4.42 -31.30 -61.97
N ALA A 112 4.57 -32.56 -61.58
CA ALA A 112 4.12 -33.02 -60.26
C ALA A 112 4.87 -32.33 -59.11
N LYS A 113 6.17 -32.05 -59.28
CA LYS A 113 6.99 -31.30 -58.31
C LYS A 113 6.52 -29.85 -58.19
N SER A 114 6.19 -29.19 -59.29
CA SER A 114 5.70 -27.80 -59.25
C SER A 114 4.34 -27.72 -58.56
N GLU A 115 3.41 -28.64 -58.87
CA GLU A 115 2.11 -28.74 -58.20
C GLU A 115 2.24 -29.03 -56.70
N LEU A 116 3.14 -29.96 -56.33
CA LEU A 116 3.41 -30.28 -54.94
C LEU A 116 3.98 -29.07 -54.18
N ASN A 117 4.90 -28.33 -54.79
CA ASN A 117 5.47 -27.13 -54.19
C ASN A 117 4.42 -26.03 -54.00
N LEU A 118 3.52 -25.85 -54.97
CA LEU A 118 2.39 -24.92 -54.84
C LEU A 118 1.46 -25.33 -53.70
N LYS A 119 1.10 -26.62 -53.60
CA LYS A 119 0.27 -27.13 -52.50
C LYS A 119 0.96 -26.98 -51.14
N LYS A 120 2.26 -27.28 -51.04
CA LYS A 120 3.05 -27.07 -49.82
C LYS A 120 3.08 -25.60 -49.39
N ALA A 121 3.25 -24.68 -50.34
CA ALA A 121 3.21 -23.24 -50.05
C ALA A 121 1.85 -22.82 -49.51
N LYS A 122 0.75 -23.26 -50.14
CA LYS A 122 -0.62 -22.99 -49.66
C LYS A 122 -0.88 -23.55 -48.26
N VAL A 123 -0.46 -24.79 -47.99
CA VAL A 123 -0.61 -25.39 -46.66
C VAL A 123 0.19 -24.62 -45.61
N ALA A 124 1.42 -24.22 -45.94
CA ALA A 124 2.25 -23.42 -45.03
C ALA A 124 1.64 -22.03 -44.73
N GLU A 125 0.99 -21.42 -45.72
CA GLU A 125 0.27 -20.15 -45.55
C GLU A 125 -0.97 -20.34 -44.66
N LEU A 126 -1.78 -21.37 -44.91
CA LEU A 126 -2.94 -21.69 -44.08
C LEU A 126 -2.55 -21.99 -42.63
N ILE A 127 -1.44 -22.71 -42.39
CA ILE A 127 -0.94 -22.97 -41.03
C ILE A 127 -0.61 -21.65 -40.33
N LYS A 128 0.09 -20.72 -40.99
CA LYS A 128 0.41 -19.40 -40.43
C LYS A 128 -0.85 -18.59 -40.11
N GLU A 129 -1.86 -18.64 -40.97
CA GLU A 129 -3.14 -17.98 -40.71
C GLU A 129 -3.87 -18.59 -39.50
N ILE A 130 -3.87 -19.91 -39.38
CA ILE A 130 -4.46 -20.62 -38.23
C ILE A 130 -3.72 -20.24 -36.95
N GLU A 131 -2.38 -20.28 -36.94
CA GLU A 131 -1.58 -19.87 -35.79
C GLU A 131 -1.86 -18.43 -35.36
N LYS A 132 -2.00 -17.51 -36.33
CA LYS A 132 -2.36 -16.12 -36.05
C LYS A 132 -3.75 -16.03 -35.41
N LYS A 133 -4.74 -16.70 -35.98
CA LYS A 133 -6.11 -16.73 -35.46
C LYS A 133 -6.18 -17.36 -34.06
N ILE A 134 -5.41 -18.41 -33.80
CA ILE A 134 -5.32 -19.04 -32.48
C ILE A 134 -4.78 -18.03 -31.46
N LYS A 135 -3.67 -17.33 -31.78
CA LYS A 135 -3.11 -16.31 -30.88
C LYS A 135 -4.10 -15.17 -30.58
N GLU A 136 -4.79 -14.68 -31.61
CA GLU A 136 -5.83 -13.67 -31.44
C GLU A 136 -7.01 -14.17 -30.60
N LEU A 137 -7.41 -15.42 -30.77
CA LEU A 137 -8.51 -16.03 -30.02
C LEU A 137 -8.14 -16.26 -28.55
N CYS A 138 -6.94 -16.78 -28.28
CA CYS A 138 -6.41 -16.92 -26.91
C CYS A 138 -6.41 -15.57 -26.19
N GLY A 139 -5.88 -14.51 -26.83
CA GLY A 139 -5.85 -13.18 -26.21
C GLY A 139 -7.25 -12.62 -25.90
N LYS A 140 -8.22 -12.84 -26.79
CA LYS A 140 -9.62 -12.45 -26.55
C LYS A 140 -10.26 -13.25 -25.42
N TYR A 141 -10.00 -14.55 -25.37
CA TYR A 141 -10.51 -15.43 -24.33
C TYR A 141 -9.97 -15.02 -22.95
N ASP A 142 -8.66 -14.78 -22.84
CA ASP A 142 -8.03 -14.31 -21.60
C ASP A 142 -8.61 -12.97 -21.14
N GLN A 143 -8.87 -12.05 -22.08
CA GLN A 143 -9.50 -10.77 -21.79
C GLN A 143 -10.94 -10.96 -21.27
N ILE A 144 -11.75 -11.81 -21.91
CA ILE A 144 -13.11 -12.08 -21.46
C ILE A 144 -13.09 -12.75 -20.08
N GLN A 145 -12.16 -13.67 -19.83
CA GLN A 145 -12.01 -14.34 -18.55
C GLN A 145 -11.66 -13.33 -17.43
N THR A 146 -10.69 -12.44 -17.66
CA THR A 146 -10.34 -11.39 -16.68
C THR A 146 -11.45 -10.37 -16.46
N GLN A 147 -12.22 -10.03 -17.50
CA GLN A 147 -13.40 -9.18 -17.34
C GLN A 147 -14.49 -9.90 -16.54
N THR A 148 -14.70 -11.18 -16.78
CA THR A 148 -15.71 -11.99 -16.08
C THR A 148 -15.37 -12.14 -14.59
N THR A 149 -14.09 -12.36 -14.24
CA THR A 149 -13.68 -12.39 -12.82
C THR A 149 -13.87 -11.03 -12.15
N HIS A 150 -13.48 -9.94 -12.82
CA HIS A 150 -13.72 -8.60 -12.30
C HIS A 150 -15.21 -8.31 -12.12
N LEU A 151 -16.05 -8.77 -13.07
CA LEU A 151 -17.48 -8.63 -12.96
C LEU A 151 -18.03 -9.44 -11.77
N HIS A 152 -17.49 -10.62 -11.48
CA HIS A 152 -17.90 -11.39 -10.30
C HIS A 152 -17.54 -10.68 -8.97
N GLU A 153 -16.41 -9.99 -8.88
CA GLU A 153 -15.98 -9.30 -7.66
C GLU A 153 -16.74 -7.99 -7.38
N LEU A 154 -17.25 -7.35 -8.43
CA LEU A 154 -17.80 -6.00 -8.34
C LEU A 154 -19.05 -5.88 -7.45
N PRO A 155 -20.03 -6.79 -7.49
CA PRO A 155 -21.19 -6.77 -6.59
C PRO A 155 -20.79 -6.83 -5.12
N GLN A 156 -19.86 -7.72 -4.75
CA GLN A 156 -19.40 -7.85 -3.38
C GLN A 156 -18.71 -6.57 -2.90
N LYS A 157 -17.92 -5.92 -3.77
CA LYS A 157 -17.31 -4.61 -3.47
C LYS A 157 -18.38 -3.54 -3.26
N ILE A 158 -19.41 -3.48 -4.12
CA ILE A 158 -20.53 -2.54 -3.98
C ILE A 158 -21.26 -2.74 -2.65
N GLU A 159 -21.62 -3.98 -2.31
CA GLU A 159 -22.28 -4.30 -1.04
C GLU A 159 -21.41 -3.89 0.16
N SER A 160 -20.10 -4.17 0.12
CA SER A 160 -19.17 -3.78 1.18
C SER A 160 -19.07 -2.25 1.34
N LEU A 161 -19.07 -1.51 0.24
CA LEU A 161 -19.04 -0.04 0.23
C LEU A 161 -20.37 0.54 0.72
N GLN A 162 -21.51 -0.04 0.33
CA GLN A 162 -22.82 0.37 0.83
C GLN A 162 -22.95 0.11 2.34
N ALA A 163 -22.50 -1.06 2.82
CA ALA A 163 -22.45 -1.35 4.26
C ALA A 163 -21.55 -0.35 5.00
N ARG A 164 -20.38 0.00 4.43
CA ARG A 164 -19.48 1.02 4.98
C ARG A 164 -20.15 2.40 5.03
N ILE A 165 -20.83 2.82 3.96
CA ILE A 165 -21.57 4.10 3.90
C ILE A 165 -22.67 4.12 4.96
N ASN A 166 -23.43 3.02 5.12
CA ASN A 166 -24.47 2.94 6.13
C ASN A 166 -23.88 3.01 7.55
N SER A 167 -22.79 2.29 7.82
CA SER A 167 -22.10 2.37 9.11
C SER A 167 -21.56 3.77 9.41
N LEU A 168 -21.06 4.48 8.39
CA LEU A 168 -20.61 5.86 8.52
C LEU A 168 -21.78 6.79 8.85
N ARG A 169 -22.91 6.64 8.14
CA ARG A 169 -24.14 7.41 8.40
C ARG A 169 -24.69 7.15 9.80
N GLU A 170 -24.66 5.91 10.28
CA GLU A 170 -25.08 5.55 11.65
C GLU A 170 -24.13 6.12 12.71
N SER A 171 -22.81 6.07 12.45
CA SER A 171 -21.81 6.63 13.35
C SER A 171 -21.83 8.16 13.40
N GLN A 172 -22.45 8.80 12.41
CA GLN A 172 -22.47 10.24 12.25
C GLN A 172 -23.92 10.75 12.29
N PRO A 173 -24.51 10.91 13.50
CA PRO A 173 -25.82 11.51 13.63
C PRO A 173 -25.77 12.94 13.09
N ILE A 174 -26.43 13.15 11.95
CA ILE A 174 -26.54 14.43 11.22
C ILE A 174 -27.09 15.54 12.15
N ASP A 175 -27.85 15.15 13.17
CA ASP A 175 -28.44 16.06 14.16
C ASP A 175 -27.47 16.60 15.23
N SER A 176 -26.27 16.01 15.36
CA SER A 176 -25.36 16.41 16.45
C SER A 176 -24.49 17.62 16.12
N ASN A 177 -24.26 17.96 14.85
CA ASN A 177 -23.48 19.14 14.47
C ASN A 177 -23.80 19.61 13.03
N PRO A 178 -24.39 20.81 12.85
CA PRO A 178 -24.69 21.37 11.53
C PRO A 178 -23.46 21.49 10.61
N PHE A 179 -22.27 21.65 11.19
CA PHE A 179 -21.00 21.72 10.46
C PHE A 179 -20.55 20.38 9.85
N LEU A 180 -21.07 19.24 10.32
CA LEU A 180 -20.78 17.93 9.74
C LEU A 180 -21.70 17.59 8.56
N ALA A 181 -22.80 18.32 8.40
CA ALA A 181 -23.76 18.13 7.30
C ALA A 181 -23.44 18.99 6.06
N MET A 182 -22.33 19.73 6.07
CA MET A 182 -21.98 20.64 4.99
C MET A 182 -21.28 19.91 3.83
N PRO A 183 -21.50 20.33 2.57
CA PRO A 183 -20.72 19.86 1.43
C PRO A 183 -19.21 20.08 1.61
N LEU A 184 -18.41 19.23 0.98
CA LEU A 184 -16.95 19.24 1.11
C LEU A 184 -16.34 20.63 0.86
N GLU A 185 -16.80 21.33 -0.18
CA GLU A 185 -16.32 22.68 -0.53
C GLU A 185 -16.54 23.69 0.60
N GLN A 186 -17.71 23.64 1.26
CA GLN A 186 -18.04 24.51 2.38
C GLN A 186 -17.22 24.15 3.62
N THR A 187 -16.94 22.87 3.86
CA THR A 187 -16.07 22.45 4.97
C THR A 187 -14.62 22.91 4.78
N LEU A 188 -14.10 22.88 3.55
CA LEU A 188 -12.75 23.35 3.24
C LEU A 188 -12.63 24.86 3.42
N TYR A 189 -13.64 25.62 2.97
CA TYR A 189 -13.69 27.06 3.22
C TYR A 189 -13.73 27.37 4.72
N LEU A 190 -14.58 26.68 5.48
CA LEU A 190 -14.66 26.88 6.92
C LEU A 190 -13.35 26.51 7.62
N LEU A 191 -12.70 25.44 7.21
CA LEU A 191 -11.38 25.05 7.73
C LEU A 191 -10.36 26.17 7.51
N GLU A 192 -10.28 26.71 6.29
CA GLU A 192 -9.36 27.81 5.97
C GLU A 192 -9.64 29.06 6.81
N THR A 193 -10.93 29.41 7.01
CA THR A 193 -11.29 30.55 7.88
C THR A 193 -10.88 30.31 9.34
N LYS A 194 -11.10 29.10 9.86
CA LYS A 194 -10.74 28.74 11.23
C LYS A 194 -9.24 28.69 11.45
N GLU A 195 -8.49 28.23 10.45
CA GLU A 195 -7.01 28.27 10.48
C GLU A 195 -6.49 29.72 10.52
N LYS A 196 -7.07 30.62 9.72
CA LYS A 196 -6.73 32.05 9.77
C LYS A 196 -7.06 32.67 11.13
N GLU A 197 -8.26 32.42 11.65
CA GLU A 197 -8.67 32.86 13.00
C GLU A 197 -7.71 32.34 14.07
N ARG A 198 -7.26 31.07 13.96
CA ARG A 198 -6.31 30.48 14.92
C ARG A 198 -4.96 31.19 14.88
N VAL A 199 -4.43 31.45 13.69
CA VAL A 199 -3.16 32.19 13.53
C VAL A 199 -3.26 33.60 14.10
N ASP A 200 -4.39 34.28 13.91
CA ASP A 200 -4.59 35.61 14.46
C ASP A 200 -4.73 35.60 16.00
N LEU A 201 -5.41 34.59 16.57
CA LEU A 201 -5.46 34.39 18.01
C LEU A 201 -4.08 34.04 18.61
N ASP A 202 -3.31 33.19 17.94
CA ASP A 202 -1.94 32.85 18.35
C ASP A 202 -1.06 34.11 18.40
N ARG A 203 -1.16 34.99 17.40
CA ARG A 203 -0.48 36.30 17.39
C ARG A 203 -0.93 37.20 18.55
N GLN A 204 -2.22 37.25 18.84
CA GLN A 204 -2.75 38.03 19.97
C GLN A 204 -2.24 37.47 21.31
N LEU A 205 -2.18 36.15 21.46
CA LEU A 205 -1.61 35.49 22.64
C LEU A 205 -0.14 35.83 22.80
N GLU A 206 0.67 35.77 21.75
CA GLU A 206 2.08 36.15 21.79
C GLU A 206 2.26 37.62 22.21
N GLN A 207 1.44 38.53 21.67
CA GLN A 207 1.47 39.94 22.05
C GLN A 207 1.10 40.14 23.53
N LEU A 208 0.04 39.49 24.00
CA LEU A 208 -0.38 39.56 25.41
C LEU A 208 0.67 38.93 26.34
N GLN A 209 1.30 37.82 25.95
CA GLN A 209 2.40 37.22 26.69
C GLN A 209 3.60 38.18 26.78
N ALA A 210 3.95 38.89 25.71
CA ALA A 210 5.01 39.89 25.74
C ALA A 210 4.66 41.08 26.66
N VAL A 211 3.41 41.54 26.66
CA VAL A 211 2.95 42.63 27.54
C VAL A 211 2.94 42.19 29.00
N THR A 212 2.42 41.00 29.31
CA THR A 212 2.40 40.47 30.68
C THR A 212 3.82 40.25 31.22
N ALA A 213 4.74 39.75 30.40
CA ALA A 213 6.14 39.63 30.79
C ALA A 213 6.79 40.99 31.10
N ARG A 214 6.48 42.04 30.32
CA ARG A 214 6.95 43.41 30.60
C ARG A 214 6.35 43.96 31.89
N LYS A 215 5.04 43.79 32.09
CA LYS A 215 4.34 44.23 33.31
C LYS A 215 4.83 43.50 34.56
N ASN A 216 5.16 42.22 34.47
CA ASN A 216 5.77 41.49 35.57
C ASN A 216 7.16 42.05 35.93
N LYS A 217 7.99 42.39 34.94
CA LYS A 217 9.29 43.06 35.20
C LYS A 217 9.12 44.44 35.82
N GLU A 218 8.13 45.22 35.38
CA GLU A 218 7.79 46.52 35.99
C GLU A 218 7.31 46.34 37.44
N LEU A 219 6.47 45.34 37.71
CA LEU A 219 6.02 45.01 39.07
C LEU A 219 7.17 44.58 39.97
N GLU A 220 8.08 43.71 39.49
CA GLU A 220 9.28 43.31 40.24
C GLU A 220 10.17 44.52 40.55
N ARG A 221 10.35 45.43 39.60
CA ARG A 221 11.11 46.66 39.82
C ARG A 221 10.47 47.54 40.90
N VAL A 222 9.17 47.81 40.81
CA VAL A 222 8.44 48.61 41.81
C VAL A 222 8.45 47.92 43.16
N HIS A 223 8.31 46.60 43.21
CA HIS A 223 8.38 45.83 44.45
C HIS A 223 9.77 45.95 45.11
N ASN A 224 10.84 45.89 44.32
CA ASN A 224 12.20 46.10 44.81
C ASN A 224 12.41 47.54 45.32
N GLU A 225 11.92 48.55 44.59
CA GLU A 225 11.96 49.95 45.01
C GLU A 225 11.20 50.14 46.34
N LEU A 226 10.00 49.58 46.46
CA LEU A 226 9.18 49.61 47.68
C LEU A 226 9.90 48.94 48.85
N ARG A 227 10.50 47.76 48.65
CA ARG A 227 11.30 47.08 49.69
C ARG A 227 12.47 47.97 50.17
N THR A 228 13.16 48.66 49.27
CA THR A 228 14.24 49.58 49.69
C THR A 228 13.70 50.78 50.48
N LEU A 229 12.51 51.29 50.13
CA LEU A 229 11.85 52.37 50.86
C LEU A 229 11.36 51.90 52.23
N GLU A 230 10.86 50.68 52.36
CA GLU A 230 10.48 50.07 53.64
C GLU A 230 11.70 49.94 54.56
N VAL A 231 12.85 49.47 54.05
CA VAL A 231 14.10 49.41 54.82
C VAL A 231 14.54 50.81 55.26
N LYS A 232 14.48 51.81 54.37
CA LYS A 232 14.79 53.21 54.72
C LYS A 232 13.83 53.78 55.77
N LYS A 233 12.53 53.46 55.68
CA LYS A 233 11.51 53.84 56.66
C LYS A 233 11.79 53.19 58.02
N LEU A 234 12.09 51.89 58.06
CA LEU A 234 12.45 51.21 59.30
C LEU A 234 13.71 51.82 59.92
N HIS A 235 14.73 52.11 59.10
CA HIS A 235 15.95 52.76 59.57
C HIS A 235 15.67 54.16 60.13
N SER A 236 14.82 54.97 59.49
CA SER A 236 14.47 56.31 59.97
C SER A 236 13.59 56.26 61.23
N ILE A 237 12.67 55.31 61.34
CA ILE A 237 11.89 55.07 62.56
C ILE A 237 12.82 54.68 63.71
N ASN A 238 13.76 53.77 63.48
CA ASN A 238 14.74 53.36 64.49
C ASN A 238 15.63 54.53 64.89
N ALA A 239 16.17 55.29 63.93
CA ALA A 239 16.97 56.48 64.19
C ALA A 239 16.18 57.54 65.00
N ALA A 240 14.90 57.75 64.68
CA ALA A 240 14.03 58.67 65.42
C ALA A 240 13.70 58.15 66.82
N SER A 241 13.46 56.84 66.98
CA SER A 241 13.23 56.20 68.28
C SER A 241 14.49 56.27 69.15
N GLU A 242 15.67 56.02 68.60
CA GLU A 242 16.93 56.18 69.31
C GLU A 242 17.22 57.64 69.66
N ALA A 243 16.90 58.60 68.79
CA ALA A 243 17.03 60.03 69.10
C ALA A 243 16.07 60.46 70.22
N ARG A 244 14.83 59.95 70.22
CA ARG A 244 13.90 60.12 71.33
C ARG A 244 14.45 59.50 72.62
N LYS A 245 14.95 58.28 72.55
CA LYS A 245 15.55 57.59 73.69
C LYS A 245 16.77 58.34 74.24
N ARG A 246 17.68 58.83 73.38
CA ARG A 246 18.81 59.67 73.80
C ARG A 246 18.38 60.99 74.43
N LYS A 247 17.29 61.60 73.94
CA LYS A 247 16.70 62.80 74.56
C LYS A 247 16.11 62.46 75.92
N GLU A 248 15.37 61.36 76.02
CA GLU A 248 14.77 60.88 77.27
C GLU A 248 15.84 60.54 78.30
N GLU A 249 16.89 59.80 77.92
CA GLU A 249 18.07 59.50 78.74
C GLU A 249 18.77 60.79 79.18
N SER A 250 19.02 61.74 78.27
CA SER A 250 19.57 63.06 78.64
C SER A 250 18.68 63.87 79.58
N THR A 251 17.34 63.80 79.43
CA THR A 251 16.40 64.47 80.35
C THR A 251 16.19 63.70 81.65
N SER A 252 16.36 62.38 81.63
CA SER A 252 16.30 61.51 82.81
C SER A 252 17.53 61.75 83.67
N ASP A 253 18.73 61.83 83.08
CA ASP A 253 19.95 62.18 83.80
C ASP A 253 19.83 63.57 84.45
N ILE A 254 19.28 64.56 83.74
CA ILE A 254 19.02 65.90 84.30
C ILE A 254 17.98 65.85 85.44
N ARG A 255 16.96 64.98 85.32
CA ARG A 255 15.89 64.85 86.30
C ARG A 255 16.34 64.06 87.54
N ASP A 256 17.15 63.03 87.36
CA ASP A 256 17.75 62.25 88.44
C ASP A 256 18.76 63.12 89.22
N ASP A 257 19.56 63.95 88.54
CA ASP A 257 20.41 64.97 89.18
C ASP A 257 19.59 65.99 90.00
N LEU A 258 18.40 66.38 89.51
CA LEU A 258 17.47 67.26 90.23
C LEU A 258 16.82 66.57 91.42
N GLU A 259 16.45 65.30 91.30
CA GLU A 259 15.87 64.49 92.38
C GLU A 259 16.90 64.18 93.47
N GLU A 260 18.16 63.91 93.13
CA GLU A 260 19.26 63.77 94.10
C GLU A 260 19.50 65.07 94.86
N LYS A 261 19.56 66.21 94.18
CA LYS A 261 19.65 67.53 94.84
C LYS A 261 18.43 67.82 95.71
N GLY A 262 17.24 67.44 95.28
CA GLY A 262 16.01 67.57 96.06
C GLY A 262 16.01 66.69 97.31
N ARG A 263 16.49 65.45 97.22
CA ARG A 263 16.67 64.55 98.37
C ARG A 263 17.72 65.07 99.34
N TRP A 264 18.84 65.58 98.83
CA TRP A 264 19.87 66.21 99.66
C TRP A 264 19.33 67.44 100.39
N LEU A 265 18.64 68.34 99.69
CA LEU A 265 18.02 69.51 100.29
C LEU A 265 16.97 69.14 101.34
N ARG A 266 16.12 68.13 101.09
CA ARG A 266 15.18 67.63 102.10
C ARG A 266 15.90 67.00 103.30
N ALA A 267 16.98 66.25 103.08
CA ALA A 267 17.78 65.68 104.16
C ALA A 267 18.42 66.78 105.04
N VAL A 268 18.95 67.83 104.40
CA VAL A 268 19.46 69.02 105.07
C VAL A 268 18.34 69.77 105.79
N GLU A 269 17.16 69.92 105.18
CA GLU A 269 15.99 70.52 105.81
C GLU A 269 15.52 69.71 107.03
N THR A 270 15.46 68.38 106.94
CA THR A 270 15.13 67.51 108.09
C THR A 270 16.19 67.57 109.19
N GLY A 271 17.47 67.66 108.83
CA GLY A 271 18.55 67.85 109.80
C GLY A 271 18.45 69.20 110.51
N LEU A 272 18.19 70.27 109.75
CA LEU A 272 17.95 71.61 110.29
C LEU A 272 16.69 71.68 111.15
N LYS A 273 15.58 71.06 110.71
CA LYS A 273 14.33 70.96 111.49
C LYS A 273 14.53 70.17 112.79
N GLY A 274 15.34 69.11 112.77
CA GLY A 274 15.71 68.36 113.97
C GLY A 274 16.58 69.15 114.95
N ILE A 275 17.43 70.06 114.45
CA ILE A 275 18.26 70.95 115.29
C ILE A 275 17.45 72.14 115.83
N LEU A 276 16.44 72.62 115.09
CA LEU A 276 15.59 73.76 115.48
C LEU A 276 14.32 73.41 116.28
N GLY A 277 13.97 72.13 116.44
CA GLY A 277 12.92 71.69 117.37
C GLY A 277 11.49 72.16 117.02
N ILE A 278 11.14 72.20 115.73
CA ILE A 278 9.80 72.62 115.27
C ILE A 278 9.08 71.41 114.67
N GLU A 279 8.05 70.91 115.34
CA GLU A 279 7.17 69.83 114.85
C GLU A 279 6.01 70.39 113.99
N SER A 280 6.04 70.05 112.69
CA SER A 280 4.91 69.58 111.85
C SER A 280 5.39 69.31 110.43
#